data_AF-A0A920EQ94-F1
#
_entry.id   AF-A0A920EQ94-F1
#
_cell.length_a   1.000
_cell.length_b   1.000
_cell.length_c   1.000
_cell.angle_alpha   90.00
_cell.angle_beta   90.00
_cell.angle_gamma   90.00
#
_symmetry.space_group_name_H-M   'P 1'
#
loop_
_entity.id
_entity.type
_entity.pdbx_description
1 polymer ?
#
loop_
_entity_poly.entity_id
_entity_poly.type
_entity_poly.pdbx_seq_one_letter_code
_entity_poly.pdbx_strand_id
1 'polypeptide(L)' 'MNKTYNFLNASPLWRAIKDNFEEIPMYLLFGIFGGIWGARLAKKRGGKTLDILQYSAGYFLFYAIIGVIVTVILDRTIF' A
#
# COMPACT_ATOMS: atom_id res chain seq x y z
N MET A 1 26.22 20.30 5.87
CA MET A 1 24.92 20.24 5.15
C MET A 1 25.12 20.80 3.75
N ASN A 2 24.85 20.02 2.70
CA ASN A 2 25.01 20.51 1.32
C ASN A 2 23.90 21.54 1.00
N LYS A 3 24.18 22.49 0.11
CA LYS A 3 23.21 23.52 -0.30
C LYS A 3 21.99 22.90 -1.01
N THR A 4 22.17 21.78 -1.70
CA THR A 4 21.15 21.05 -2.48
C THR A 4 19.98 20.52 -1.64
N TYR A 5 20.23 19.99 -0.45
CA TYR A 5 19.20 19.50 0.48
C TYR A 5 18.32 20.65 1.00
N ASN A 6 18.88 21.84 1.17
CA ASN A 6 18.12 23.02 1.59
C ASN A 6 17.19 23.53 0.48
N PHE A 7 17.58 23.42 -0.80
CA PHE A 7 16.71 23.83 -1.91
C PHE A 7 15.55 22.86 -2.12
N LEU A 8 15.84 21.55 -2.09
CA LEU A 8 14.83 20.51 -2.21
C LEU A 8 13.82 20.59 -1.06
N ASN A 9 14.29 20.73 0.18
CA ASN A 9 13.42 20.82 1.35
C ASN A 9 12.77 22.20 1.56
N ALA A 10 13.13 23.23 0.78
CA ALA A 10 12.47 24.54 0.82
C ALA A 10 11.23 24.61 -0.10
N SER A 11 11.10 23.71 -1.07
CA SER A 11 9.97 23.70 -1.97
C SER A 11 8.72 23.06 -1.33
N PRO A 12 7.54 23.74 -1.34
CA PRO A 12 6.30 23.20 -0.75
C PRO A 12 5.86 21.89 -1.40
N LEU A 13 6.10 21.75 -2.71
CA LEU A 13 5.74 20.57 -3.50
C LEU A 13 6.50 19.32 -3.03
N TRP A 14 7.77 19.48 -2.66
CA TRP A 14 8.61 18.36 -2.27
C TRP A 14 8.39 17.91 -0.84
N ARG A 15 7.96 18.83 0.04
CA ARG A 15 7.40 18.46 1.35
C ARG A 15 6.09 17.72 1.19
N ALA A 16 5.13 18.27 0.43
CA ALA A 16 3.85 17.61 0.20
C ALA A 16 4.04 16.18 -0.35
N ILE A 17 4.89 15.99 -1.34
CA ILE A 17 5.17 14.65 -1.89
C ILE A 17 5.80 13.75 -0.82
N LYS A 18 6.85 14.22 -0.13
CA LYS A 18 7.57 13.44 0.88
C LYS A 18 6.69 13.05 2.07
N ASP A 19 5.85 13.98 2.54
CA ASP A 19 4.91 13.75 3.63
C ASP A 19 3.88 12.66 3.25
N ASN A 20 3.43 12.63 1.98
CA ASN A 20 2.57 11.56 1.46
C ASN A 20 3.28 10.18 1.35
N PHE A 21 4.62 10.14 1.29
CA PHE A 21 5.40 8.90 1.19
C PHE A 21 5.85 8.35 2.55
N GLU A 22 5.86 9.16 3.61
CA GLU A 22 6.27 8.74 4.97
C GLU A 22 5.13 8.10 5.78
N GLU A 23 3.88 8.39 5.42
CA GLU A 23 2.69 7.74 5.97
C GLU A 23 2.62 6.27 5.50
N ILE A 24 2.23 5.33 6.39
CA ILE A 24 1.87 3.98 5.94
C ILE A 24 0.51 4.08 5.27
N PRO A 25 0.43 3.96 3.94
CA PRO A 25 -0.82 4.20 3.27
C PRO A 25 -1.79 3.05 3.53
N MET A 26 -3.06 3.38 3.72
CA MET A 26 -4.12 2.41 4.05
C MET A 26 -4.18 1.25 3.06
N TYR A 27 -3.93 1.50 1.78
CA TYR A 27 -3.87 0.45 0.75
C TYR A 27 -2.76 -0.58 0.97
N LEU A 28 -1.63 -0.22 1.58
CA LEU A 28 -0.57 -1.18 1.92
C LEU A 28 -1.01 -2.10 3.06
N LEU A 29 -1.69 -1.56 4.08
CA LEU A 29 -2.22 -2.36 5.19
C LEU A 29 -3.26 -3.37 4.70
N PHE A 30 -4.22 -2.91 3.89
CA PHE A 30 -5.22 -3.78 3.30
C PHE A 30 -4.57 -4.81 2.36
N GLY A 31 -3.64 -4.38 1.50
CA GLY A 31 -2.92 -5.28 0.61
C GLY A 31 -2.19 -6.39 1.36
N ILE A 32 -1.42 -6.06 2.42
CA ILE A 32 -0.72 -7.06 3.23
C ILE A 32 -1.71 -8.04 3.87
N PHE A 33 -2.81 -7.55 4.42
CA PHE A 33 -3.88 -8.39 4.96
C PHE A 33 -4.43 -9.36 3.90
N GLY A 34 -4.76 -8.83 2.71
CA GLY A 34 -5.24 -9.63 1.58
C GLY A 34 -4.22 -10.68 1.16
N GLY A 35 -2.96 -10.30 0.98
CA GLY A 35 -1.90 -11.22 0.56
C GLY A 35 -1.69 -12.37 1.54
N ILE A 36 -1.66 -12.07 2.85
CA ILE A 36 -1.57 -13.09 3.89
C ILE A 36 -2.78 -14.04 3.84
N TRP A 37 -3.98 -13.51 3.62
CA TRP A 37 -5.20 -14.32 3.49
C TRP A 37 -5.17 -15.22 2.24
N GLY A 38 -4.78 -14.66 1.10
CA GLY A 38 -4.62 -15.39 -0.17
C GLY A 38 -3.57 -16.49 -0.07
N ALA A 39 -2.44 -16.22 0.56
CA ALA A 39 -1.39 -17.20 0.81
C ALA A 39 -1.89 -18.34 1.71
N ARG A 40 -2.62 -18.02 2.79
CA ARG A 40 -3.23 -19.02 3.69
C ARG A 40 -4.24 -19.89 2.96
N LEU A 41 -5.08 -19.29 2.11
CA LEU A 41 -6.10 -20.01 1.35
C LEU A 41 -5.47 -20.96 0.32
N ALA A 42 -4.45 -20.51 -0.41
CA ALA A 42 -3.72 -21.35 -1.37
C ALA A 42 -2.98 -22.49 -0.68
N LYS A 43 -2.35 -22.22 0.48
CA LYS A 43 -1.70 -23.26 1.29
C LYS A 43 -2.69 -24.30 1.78
N LYS A 44 -3.89 -23.89 2.23
CA LYS A 44 -4.96 -24.81 2.66
C LYS A 44 -5.45 -25.71 1.51
N ARG A 45 -5.35 -25.24 0.26
CA ARG A 45 -5.73 -26.00 -0.95
C ARG A 45 -4.60 -26.90 -1.47
N GLY A 46 -3.45 -26.97 -0.81
CA GLY A 46 -2.32 -27.81 -1.22
C GLY A 46 -1.56 -27.28 -2.45
N GLY A 47 -1.68 -25.99 -2.78
CA GLY A 47 -0.99 -25.38 -3.92
C GLY A 47 0.53 -25.40 -3.76
N LYS A 48 1.26 -25.46 -4.87
CA LYS A 48 2.74 -25.32 -4.87
C LYS A 48 3.13 -23.92 -4.41
N THR A 49 4.39 -23.74 -3.99
CA THR A 49 4.93 -22.44 -3.55
C THR A 49 4.67 -21.32 -4.57
N LEU A 50 4.77 -21.63 -5.86
CA LEU A 50 4.54 -20.68 -6.94
C LEU A 50 3.06 -20.28 -7.06
N ASP A 51 2.15 -21.24 -6.88
CA ASP A 51 0.70 -20.98 -6.84
C ASP A 51 0.34 -20.13 -5.61
N ILE A 52 0.94 -20.43 -4.46
CA ILE A 52 0.74 -19.68 -3.21
C ILE A 52 1.16 -18.22 -3.40
N LEU A 53 2.31 -17.98 -4.05
CA LEU A 53 2.81 -16.63 -4.30
C LEU A 53 1.87 -15.87 -5.26
N GLN A 54 1.40 -16.52 -6.32
CA GLN A 54 0.49 -15.90 -7.27
C GLN A 54 -0.89 -15.60 -6.64
N TYR A 55 -1.42 -16.51 -5.81
CA TYR A 55 -2.65 -16.28 -5.06
C TYR A 55 -2.50 -15.15 -4.04
N SER A 56 -1.37 -15.12 -3.33
CA SER A 56 -1.02 -14.04 -2.41
C SER A 56 -0.96 -12.70 -3.14
N ALA A 57 -0.29 -12.63 -4.29
CA ALA A 57 -0.21 -11.41 -5.09
C ALA A 57 -1.59 -10.94 -5.59
N GLY A 58 -2.43 -11.87 -6.05
CA GLY A 58 -3.79 -11.56 -6.49
C GLY A 58 -4.66 -10.99 -5.37
N TYR A 59 -4.64 -11.60 -4.18
CA TYR A 59 -5.38 -11.09 -3.03
C TYR A 59 -4.80 -9.80 -2.46
N PHE A 60 -3.48 -9.62 -2.51
CA PHE A 60 -2.82 -8.37 -2.15
C PHE A 60 -3.35 -7.23 -3.01
N LEU A 61 -3.36 -7.41 -4.33
CA LEU A 61 -3.82 -6.38 -5.25
C LEU A 61 -5.31 -6.06 -5.06
N PHE A 62 -6.14 -7.10 -4.89
CA PHE A 62 -7.57 -6.93 -4.66
C PHE A 62 -7.85 -6.09 -3.41
N TYR A 63 -7.21 -6.41 -2.28
CA TYR A 63 -7.41 -5.64 -1.05
C TYR A 63 -6.73 -4.27 -1.09
N ALA A 64 -5.59 -4.11 -1.76
CA ALA A 64 -4.96 -2.80 -1.93
C ALA A 64 -5.89 -1.83 -2.67
N ILE A 65 -6.58 -2.30 -3.72
CA ILE A 65 -7.58 -1.50 -4.44
C ILE A 65 -8.73 -1.10 -3.51
N ILE A 66 -9.23 -2.02 -2.67
CA ILE A 66 -10.24 -1.68 -1.66
C ILE A 66 -9.71 -0.60 -0.72
N GLY A 67 -8.46 -0.70 -0.26
CA GLY A 67 -7.84 0.30 0.60
C GLY A 67 -7.80 1.68 -0.05
N VAL A 68 -7.48 1.78 -1.35
CA VAL A 68 -7.53 3.05 -2.09
C VAL A 68 -8.95 3.62 -2.12
N ILE A 69 -9.96 2.80 -2.41
CA ILE A 69 -11.35 3.23 -2.43
C ILE A 69 -11.78 3.75 -1.05
N VAL A 70 -11.44 3.02 0.01
CA VAL A 70 -11.74 3.42 1.39
C VAL A 70 -11.04 4.74 1.72
N THR A 71 -9.76 4.91 1.35
CA THR A 71 -9.04 6.18 1.53
C THR A 71 -9.78 7.32 0.85
N VAL A 72 -10.16 7.17 -0.41
CA VAL A 72 -10.89 8.23 -1.13
C VAL A 72 -12.24 8.53 -0.47
N ILE A 73 -12.98 7.52 -0.02
CA ILE A 73 -14.26 7.75 0.66
C ILE A 73 -14.05 8.53 1.97
N LEU A 74 -13.08 8.13 2.79
CA LEU A 74 -12.80 8.80 4.07
C LEU A 74 -12.35 10.24 3.83
N ASP A 75 -11.45 10.45 2.87
CA ASP A 75 -10.97 11.76 2.45
C ASP A 75 -12.09 12.67 1.93
N ARG A 76 -13.16 12.09 1.36
CA ARG A 76 -14.30 12.86 0.82
C ARG A 76 -15.45 13.07 1.80
N THR A 77 -15.52 12.29 2.87
CA THR A 77 -16.66 12.29 3.80
C THR A 77 -16.31 12.86 5.17
N ILE A 78 -15.05 12.75 5.59
CA ILE A 78 -14.59 13.15 6.93
C ILE A 78 -13.70 14.39 6.86
N PHE A 79 -12.85 14.50 5.84
CA PHE A 79 -11.89 15.58 5.65
C PHE A 79 -12.40 16.60 4.62
#